data_AF-A0A2D9LRR7-F1
#
_entry.id   AF-A0A2D9LRR7-F1
#
_cell.length_a   1.000
_cell.length_b   1.000
_cell.length_c   1.000
_cell.angle_alpha   90.00
_cell.angle_beta   90.00
_cell.angle_gamma   90.00
#
_symmetry.space_group_name_H-M   'P 1'
#
loop_
_entity.id
_entity.type
_entity.pdbx_description
1 polymer ?
#
loop_
_entity_poly.entity_id
_entity_poly.type
_entity_poly.pdbx_seq_one_letter_code
_entity_poly.pdbx_strand_id
1 'polypeptide(L)'
;GSYALPEVPSRHNTYEWAHPISEIITSLVNAGLHILEMEEYPYSTQGGFSECLKADQDGLWRYPDSEFGVPLTFSITAQKPN
;
A
#
# COMPACT_ATOMS: atom_id res chain seq x y z
N GLY A 1 -18.08 7.79 6.93
CA GLY A 1 -17.00 8.47 7.68
C GLY A 1 -17.25 9.95 7.62
N SER A 2 -17.15 10.62 8.76
CA SER A 2 -17.11 12.07 8.83
C SER A 2 -15.65 12.49 8.80
N TYR A 3 -15.20 13.15 7.73
CA TYR A 3 -13.84 13.67 7.63
C TYR A 3 -13.55 14.82 8.62
N ALA A 4 -14.55 15.23 9.41
CA ALA A 4 -14.48 16.43 10.25
C ALA A 4 -14.44 16.16 11.77
N LEU A 5 -14.68 14.92 12.24
CA LEU A 5 -14.69 14.61 13.68
C LEU A 5 -14.12 13.21 13.97
N PRO A 6 -13.05 13.09 14.77
CA PRO A 6 -12.37 11.82 15.04
C PRO A 6 -13.13 10.86 15.98
N GLU A 7 -14.20 11.31 16.64
CA GLU A 7 -14.76 10.62 17.81
C GLU A 7 -16.23 10.19 17.67
N VAL A 8 -16.64 9.79 16.47
CA VAL A 8 -17.92 9.05 16.34
C VAL A 8 -17.58 7.60 16.03
N PRO A 9 -17.84 6.64 16.95
CA PRO A 9 -17.70 5.22 16.68
C PRO A 9 -18.76 4.82 15.66
N SER A 10 -18.41 5.04 14.40
CA SER A 10 -19.20 4.63 13.26
C SER A 10 -18.72 3.23 12.90
N ARG A 11 -19.59 2.24 13.13
CA ARG A 11 -19.41 0.89 12.58
C ARG A 11 -19.54 0.98 11.06
N HIS A 12 -18.46 1.35 10.40
CA HIS A 12 -18.34 1.23 8.96
C HIS A 12 -17.80 -0.16 8.67
N ASN A 13 -18.52 -0.93 7.86
CA ASN A 13 -17.95 -2.11 7.24
C ASN A 13 -16.95 -1.60 6.20
N THR A 14 -15.65 -1.69 6.51
CA THR A 14 -14.61 -1.54 5.51
C THR A 14 -14.55 -2.83 4.72
N TYR A 15 -14.71 -2.73 3.40
CA TYR A 15 -14.46 -3.83 2.49
C TYR A 15 -13.10 -3.58 1.86
N GLU A 16 -12.16 -4.46 2.16
CA GLU A 16 -10.84 -4.46 1.56
C GLU A 16 -10.77 -5.67 0.63
N TRP A 17 -10.39 -5.44 -0.63
CA TRP A 17 -10.11 -6.51 -1.57
C TRP A 17 -8.61 -6.56 -1.78
N ALA A 18 -8.02 -7.73 -1.53
CA ALA A 18 -6.63 -7.95 -1.87
C ALA A 18 -6.53 -7.97 -3.41
N HIS A 19 -5.93 -6.93 -4.00
CA HIS A 19 -5.55 -6.92 -5.40
C HIS A 19 -4.14 -7.52 -5.50
N PRO A 20 -4.00 -8.76 -5.99
CA PRO A 20 -2.68 -9.35 -6.16
C PRO A 20 -1.85 -8.48 -7.10
N ILE A 21 -0.55 -8.39 -6.86
CA ILE A 21 0.33 -7.60 -7.72
C ILE A 21 0.23 -8.03 -9.19
N SER A 22 0.00 -9.32 -9.44
CA SER A 22 -0.22 -9.88 -10.78
C SER A 22 -1.47 -9.31 -11.45
N GLU A 23 -2.56 -9.08 -10.71
CA GLU A 23 -3.79 -8.46 -11.24
C GLU A 23 -3.54 -7.00 -11.63
N ILE A 24 -2.83 -6.26 -10.79
CA ILE A 24 -2.51 -4.85 -11.01
C ILE A 24 -1.62 -4.72 -12.25
N ILE A 25 -0.52 -5.48 -12.32
CA ILE A 25 0.40 -5.49 -13.46
C ILE A 25 -0.34 -5.87 -14.74
N THR A 26 -1.12 -6.95 -14.71
CA THR A 26 -1.87 -7.43 -15.87
C THR A 26 -2.89 -6.40 -16.35
N SER A 27 -3.55 -5.70 -15.43
CA SER A 27 -4.52 -4.65 -15.77
C SER A 27 -3.86 -3.46 -16.47
N LEU A 28 -2.69 -3.02 -15.99
CA LEU A 28 -1.92 -1.94 -16.63
C LEU A 28 -1.47 -2.34 -18.04
N VAL A 29 -0.96 -3.56 -18.21
CA VAL A 29 -0.56 -4.11 -19.52
C VAL A 29 -1.75 -4.19 -20.47
N ASN A 30 -2.90 -4.72 -20.01
CA ASN A 30 -4.11 -4.83 -20.82
C ASN A 30 -4.70 -3.46 -21.20
N ALA A 31 -4.48 -2.42 -20.38
CA ALA A 31 -4.81 -1.04 -20.71
C ALA A 31 -3.88 -0.41 -21.76
N GLY A 32 -2.87 -1.16 -22.23
CA GLY A 32 -1.88 -0.70 -23.20
C GLY A 32 -0.80 0.20 -22.61
N LEU A 33 -0.59 0.16 -21.29
CA LEU A 33 0.49 0.89 -20.64
C LEU A 33 1.77 0.06 -20.66
N HIS A 34 2.90 0.73 -20.92
CA HIS A 34 4.24 0.16 -20.78
C HIS A 34 4.76 0.51 -19.38
N ILE A 35 4.99 -0.52 -18.57
CA ILE A 35 5.61 -0.38 -17.26
C ILE A 35 7.09 -0.02 -17.46
N LEU A 36 7.53 1.04 -16.79
CA LEU A 36 8.90 1.55 -16.83
C LEU A 36 9.68 1.09 -15.61
N GLU A 37 9.10 1.25 -14.43
CA GLU A 37 9.71 0.92 -13.14
C GLU A 37 8.65 0.38 -12.18
N MET A 38 9.08 -0.52 -11.30
CA MET A 38 8.32 -0.99 -10.15
C MET A 38 9.28 -1.10 -8.98
N GLU A 39 8.92 -0.46 -7.86
CA GLU A 39 9.68 -0.51 -6.62
C GLU A 39 8.79 -0.99 -5.47
N GLU A 40 9.34 -1.83 -4.60
CA GLU A 40 8.69 -2.26 -3.37
C GLU A 40 9.40 -1.62 -2.18
N TYR A 41 8.62 -1.19 -1.19
CA TYR A 41 9.12 -0.53 -0.01
C TYR A 41 8.76 -1.33 1.25
N PRO A 42 9.74 -1.56 2.15
CA PRO A 42 9.53 -2.33 3.37
C PRO A 42 8.87 -1.50 4.48
N TYR A 43 8.07 -0.48 4.12
CA TYR A 43 7.42 0.44 5.04
C TYR A 43 6.04 0.89 4.55
N SER A 44 5.20 1.35 5.47
CA SER A 44 3.92 1.99 5.21
C SER A 44 3.83 3.35 5.91
N THR A 45 3.04 4.27 5.34
CA THR A 45 2.71 5.56 5.97
C THR A 45 1.60 5.44 7.02
N GLN A 46 0.94 4.28 7.10
CA GLN A 46 -0.10 3.98 8.08
C GLN A 46 0.17 2.63 8.75
N GLY A 47 0.11 2.57 10.07
CA GLY A 47 0.33 1.34 10.85
C GLY A 47 -0.93 0.63 11.33
N GLY A 48 -2.10 1.27 11.23
CA GLY A 48 -3.33 0.81 11.89
C GLY A 48 -3.92 -0.49 11.35
N PHE A 49 -3.38 -1.05 10.26
CA PHE A 49 -3.87 -2.29 9.65
C PHE A 49 -3.23 -3.56 10.24
N SER A 50 -2.14 -3.45 11.01
CA SER A 50 -1.47 -4.60 11.62
C SER A 50 -0.82 -4.22 12.96
N GLU A 51 -1.17 -4.95 14.01
CA GLU A 51 -0.62 -4.76 15.36
C GLU A 51 0.88 -5.08 15.46
N CYS A 52 1.41 -5.82 14.48
CA CYS A 52 2.81 -6.22 14.43
C CYS A 52 3.73 -5.10 13.91
N LEU A 53 3.17 -4.03 13.31
CA LEU A 53 3.95 -2.92 12.79
C LEU A 53 4.32 -1.95 13.91
N LYS A 54 5.56 -1.45 13.85
CA LYS A 54 6.05 -0.42 14.76
C LYS A 54 6.40 0.84 13.98
N ALA A 55 6.03 1.98 14.54
CA ALA A 55 6.48 3.27 14.05
C ALA A 55 7.97 3.44 14.35
N ASP A 56 8.71 3.89 13.35
CA ASP A 56 10.11 4.22 13.44
C ASP A 56 10.30 5.74 13.61
N GLN A 57 11.54 6.19 13.83
CA GLN A 57 11.85 7.60 14.12
C GLN A 57 11.52 8.55 12.97
N ASP A 58 11.44 8.04 11.74
CA ASP A 58 11.06 8.78 10.54
C ASP A 58 9.54 8.87 10.32
N GLY A 59 8.74 8.31 11.24
CA GLY A 59 7.27 8.30 11.16
C GLY A 59 6.70 7.25 10.22
N LEU A 60 7.54 6.36 9.67
CA LEU A 60 7.10 5.24 8.84
C LEU A 60 6.94 3.97 9.69
N TRP A 61 6.07 3.07 9.23
CA TRP A 61 5.72 1.84 9.94
C TRP A 61 6.39 0.65 9.27
N ARG A 62 7.07 -0.19 10.06
CA ARG A 62 7.84 -1.35 9.58
C ARG A 62 7.58 -2.57 10.45
N TYR A 63 7.82 -3.76 9.90
CA TYR A 63 7.92 -4.97 10.71
C TYR A 63 9.24 -4.95 11.48
N PRO A 64 9.21 -5.07 12.82
CA PRO A 64 10.44 -5.17 13.60
C PRO A 64 11.18 -6.46 13.25
N ASP A 65 12.51 -6.42 13.31
CA ASP A 65 13.38 -7.59 13.18
C ASP A 65 13.32 -8.32 11.83
N SER A 66 12.83 -7.67 10.77
CA SER A 66 12.88 -8.20 9.41
C SER A 66 14.23 -7.92 8.75
N GLU A 67 15.04 -8.96 8.49
CA GLU A 67 16.36 -8.84 7.86
C GLU A 67 16.31 -8.25 6.44
N PHE A 68 15.30 -8.64 5.66
CA PHE A 68 15.12 -8.21 4.27
C PHE A 68 14.01 -7.16 4.09
N GLY A 69 13.26 -6.87 5.15
CA GLY A 69 12.04 -6.05 5.09
C GLY A 69 10.89 -6.80 4.42
N VAL A 70 9.69 -6.71 5.00
CA VAL A 70 8.47 -7.20 4.34
C VAL A 70 7.92 -6.06 3.48
N PRO A 71 7.68 -6.25 2.16
CA PRO A 71 7.12 -5.21 1.33
C PRO A 71 5.70 -4.87 1.79
N LEU A 72 5.52 -3.62 2.20
CA LEU A 72 4.24 -3.10 2.71
C LEU A 72 3.55 -2.18 1.70
N THR A 73 4.34 -1.50 0.88
CA THR A 73 3.87 -0.62 -0.18
C THR A 73 4.72 -0.81 -1.43
N PHE A 74 4.21 -0.39 -2.58
CA PHE A 74 4.93 -0.42 -3.84
C PHE A 74 4.56 0.79 -4.69
N SER A 75 5.41 1.13 -5.66
CA SER A 75 5.14 2.12 -6.70
C SER A 75 5.31 1.49 -8.07
N ILE A 76 4.54 1.98 -9.05
CA ILE A 76 4.68 1.59 -10.47
C ILE A 76 4.66 2.86 -11.30
N THR A 77 5.69 3.04 -12.12
CA THR A 77 5.73 4.09 -13.15
C THR A 77 5.42 3.44 -14.48
N ALA A 78 4.40 3.93 -15.19
CA ALA A 78 4.02 3.43 -16.51
C ALA A 78 3.70 4.57 -17.47
N GLN A 79 3.95 4.35 -18.75
CA GLN A 79 3.67 5.29 -19.82
C GLN A 79 2.71 4.71 -20.85
N LYS A 80 1.89 5.56 -21.46
CA LYS A 80 1.08 5.16 -22.62
C LYS A 80 1.89 5.39 -23.90
N PRO A 81 2.15 4.36 -24.72
CA PRO A 81 2.76 4.53 -26.03
C PRO A 81 1.85 5.38 -26.94
N ASN A 82 2.45 6.19 -27.81
CA ASN A 82 1.74 6.95 -28.84
C ASN A 82 1.20 6.04 -29.94
#